data_AF-A0A7J7PSV9-F1
#
_entry.id   AF-A0A7J7PSV9-F1
#
_cell.length_a   1.000
_cell.length_b   1.000
_cell.length_c   1.000
_cell.angle_alpha   90.00
_cell.angle_beta   90.00
_cell.angle_gamma   90.00
#
_symmetry.space_group_name_H-M   'P 1'
#
loop_
_entity.id
_entity.type
_entity.pdbx_description
1 polymer ?
#
loop_
_entity_poly.entity_id
_entity_poly.type
_entity_poly.pdbx_seq_one_letter_code
_entity_poly.pdbx_strand_id
1 'polypeptide(L)'
;MHALRLLCCAAVQEHHHCALTFQLLRTNGNLLGRFSERAEWQAARRLLVDAILSTDMHGHFALTQELQKHGPVFSPDVDSDRALLIKAILHAADISNPLRPWAGALAGAERVHAEFQQQAAQERQQELPVAPHMEASDPAVWARMEVEFIDYVVGPLWSRLSQFYPALQQPLQQMYDNRARFMAMAQHGPPEAPPSASADDNGSDSSGAPTFFTGSGRRPRSRGEQQQQQQHQEQGVLSSVPEQPVASVSADGGRGRRNEGGSDDAISSDYDSSSAAGSPTDDVKVGSRTEQPSL
;
A
#
# COMPACT_ATOMS: atom_id res chain seq x y z
N MET A 1 3.18 8.22 -20.49
CA MET A 1 2.92 6.88 -19.93
C MET A 1 3.48 5.76 -20.81
N HIS A 2 3.11 5.65 -22.10
CA HIS A 2 3.61 4.58 -22.99
C HIS A 2 5.14 4.47 -23.14
N ALA A 3 5.88 5.58 -23.12
CA ALA A 3 7.35 5.55 -23.22
C ALA A 3 8.06 4.96 -21.99
N LEU A 4 7.45 5.03 -20.79
CA LEU A 4 8.04 4.50 -19.55
C LEU A 4 7.94 2.96 -19.47
N ARG A 5 6.90 2.38 -20.07
CA ARG A 5 6.71 0.92 -20.15
C ARG A 5 7.78 0.21 -20.97
N LEU A 6 8.49 0.94 -21.83
CA LEU A 6 9.63 0.43 -22.61
C LEU A 6 10.93 0.34 -21.80
N LEU A 7 11.00 0.98 -20.63
CA LEU A 7 12.21 1.04 -19.80
C LEU A 7 12.09 0.24 -18.50
N CYS A 8 10.89 0.10 -17.95
CA CYS A 8 10.62 -0.71 -16.75
C CYS A 8 9.35 -1.55 -16.98
N CYS A 9 9.44 -2.86 -16.76
CA CYS A 9 8.30 -3.77 -16.92
C CYS A 9 7.41 -3.87 -15.66
N ALA A 10 7.89 -3.39 -14.52
CA ALA A 10 7.20 -3.40 -13.22
C ALA A 10 7.33 -2.04 -12.53
N ALA A 11 6.38 -1.72 -11.63
CA ALA A 11 6.36 -0.47 -10.83
C ALA A 11 6.60 0.80 -11.67
N VAL A 12 5.94 0.90 -12.84
CA VAL A 12 6.26 1.91 -13.87
C VAL A 12 6.02 3.33 -13.35
N GLN A 13 4.94 3.52 -12.58
CA GLN A 13 4.62 4.80 -11.97
C GLN A 13 5.59 5.14 -10.84
N GLU A 14 5.97 4.18 -10.00
CA GLU A 14 6.87 4.39 -8.87
C GLU A 14 8.30 4.71 -9.34
N HIS A 15 8.76 4.07 -10.43
CA HIS A 15 10.02 4.45 -11.09
C HIS A 15 9.95 5.86 -11.68
N HIS A 16 8.82 6.26 -12.25
CA HIS A 16 8.61 7.64 -12.69
C HIS A 16 8.65 8.62 -11.51
N HIS A 17 8.00 8.30 -10.39
CA HIS A 17 8.00 9.10 -9.17
C HIS A 17 9.43 9.25 -8.61
N CYS A 18 10.23 8.17 -8.61
CA CYS A 18 11.65 8.23 -8.26
C CYS A 18 12.43 9.18 -9.17
N ALA A 19 12.29 9.03 -10.50
CA ALA A 19 13.00 9.84 -11.47
C ALA A 19 12.66 11.33 -11.32
N LEU A 20 11.37 11.65 -11.18
CA LEU A 20 10.88 13.00 -10.97
C LEU A 20 11.38 13.58 -9.64
N THR A 21 11.38 12.80 -8.57
CA THR A 21 11.89 13.23 -7.26
C THR A 21 13.35 13.68 -7.35
N PHE A 22 14.21 12.89 -8.00
CA PHE A 22 15.61 13.27 -8.18
C PHE A 22 15.82 14.40 -9.18
N GLN A 23 14.93 14.57 -10.16
CA GLN A 23 14.95 15.74 -11.01
C GLN A 23 14.68 17.00 -10.20
N LEU A 24 13.63 17.00 -9.37
CA LEU A 24 13.27 18.13 -8.50
C LEU A 24 14.35 18.43 -7.46
N LEU A 25 14.99 17.41 -6.86
CA LEU A 25 16.12 17.61 -5.95
C LEU A 25 17.31 18.30 -6.63
N ARG A 26 17.51 18.11 -7.94
CA ARG A 26 18.58 18.80 -8.69
C ARG A 26 18.20 20.25 -9.02
N THR A 27 16.92 20.52 -9.32
CA THR A 27 16.49 21.83 -9.86
C THR A 27 15.93 22.78 -8.81
N ASN A 28 15.35 22.28 -7.72
CA ASN A 28 14.54 23.06 -6.77
C ASN A 28 15.09 23.04 -5.33
N GLY A 29 16.28 22.47 -5.11
CA GLY A 29 16.94 22.42 -3.81
C GLY A 29 17.36 20.99 -3.45
N ASN A 30 18.68 20.79 -3.34
CA ASN A 30 19.23 19.48 -3.05
C ASN A 30 19.22 19.19 -1.54
N LEU A 31 18.11 18.64 -1.04
CA LEU A 31 17.99 18.21 0.36
C LEU A 31 19.03 17.14 0.75
N LEU A 32 19.51 16.35 -0.23
CA LEU A 32 20.56 15.36 0.00
C LEU A 32 21.96 15.98 -0.01
N GLY A 33 22.11 17.25 -0.40
CA GLY A 33 23.39 17.96 -0.43
C GLY A 33 24.02 18.18 0.96
N ARG A 34 23.25 17.95 2.04
CA ARG A 34 23.75 17.98 3.43
C ARG A 34 24.65 16.80 3.79
N PHE A 35 24.57 15.70 3.05
CA PHE A 35 25.44 14.54 3.26
C PHE A 35 26.79 14.80 2.59
N SER A 36 27.81 15.06 3.41
CA SER A 36 29.16 15.35 2.93
C SER A 36 29.90 14.08 2.53
N GLU A 37 29.58 12.95 3.18
CA GLU A 37 30.17 11.66 2.85
C GLU A 37 29.40 10.97 1.71
N ARG A 38 30.14 10.48 0.72
CA ARG A 38 29.56 9.78 -0.43
C ARG A 38 28.78 8.53 -0.01
N ALA A 39 29.26 7.81 0.99
CA ALA A 39 28.62 6.59 1.49
C ALA A 39 27.24 6.89 2.11
N GLU A 40 27.15 7.91 2.95
CA GLU A 40 25.90 8.38 3.56
C GLU A 40 24.91 8.87 2.50
N TRP A 41 25.38 9.68 1.55
CA TRP A 41 24.54 10.15 0.43
C TRP A 41 23.96 8.99 -0.37
N GLN A 42 24.79 7.98 -0.67
CA GLN A 42 24.36 6.80 -1.40
C GLN A 42 23.36 5.96 -0.58
N ALA A 43 23.55 5.84 0.73
CA ALA A 43 22.63 5.13 1.61
C ALA A 43 21.26 5.85 1.68
N ALA A 44 21.26 7.17 1.88
CA ALA A 44 20.05 7.97 1.88
C ALA A 44 19.31 7.91 0.54
N ARG A 45 20.05 7.98 -0.57
CA ARG A 45 19.49 7.81 -1.92
C ARG A 45 18.83 6.44 -2.10
N ARG A 46 19.51 5.35 -1.73
CA ARG A 46 18.98 3.99 -1.83
C ARG A 46 17.69 3.85 -1.03
N LEU A 47 17.72 4.29 0.22
CA LEU A 47 16.56 4.22 1.11
C LEU A 47 15.35 5.01 0.58
N LEU A 48 15.59 6.18 -0.02
CA LEU A 48 14.52 6.98 -0.64
C LEU A 48 13.93 6.30 -1.88
N VAL A 49 14.77 5.69 -2.72
CA VAL A 49 14.30 4.88 -3.86
C VAL A 49 13.49 3.70 -3.37
N ASP A 50 14.02 2.93 -2.43
CA ASP A 50 13.35 1.73 -1.91
C ASP A 50 12.01 2.07 -1.25
N ALA A 51 11.93 3.20 -0.54
CA ALA A 51 10.69 3.68 0.05
C ALA A 51 9.64 4.02 -1.02
N ILE A 52 10.01 4.79 -2.06
CA ILE A 52 9.07 5.13 -3.14
C ILE A 52 8.65 3.87 -3.91
N LEU A 53 9.57 2.97 -4.22
CA LEU A 53 9.22 1.72 -4.90
C LEU A 53 8.33 0.81 -4.05
N SER A 54 8.43 0.90 -2.72
CA SER A 54 7.59 0.13 -1.82
C SER A 54 6.14 0.57 -1.76
N THR A 55 5.76 1.70 -2.38
CA THR A 55 4.35 2.11 -2.51
C THR A 55 3.60 1.33 -3.58
N ASP A 56 4.30 0.57 -4.44
CA ASP A 56 3.65 -0.33 -5.40
C ASP A 56 2.87 -1.43 -4.65
N MET A 57 1.56 -1.47 -4.89
CA MET A 57 0.65 -2.47 -4.31
C MET A 57 1.01 -3.92 -4.67
N HIS A 58 1.79 -4.16 -5.73
CA HIS A 58 2.34 -5.49 -6.02
C HIS A 58 3.20 -6.04 -4.87
N GLY A 59 3.95 -5.17 -4.18
CA GLY A 59 4.80 -5.54 -3.05
C GLY A 59 4.09 -5.59 -1.69
N HIS A 60 2.83 -5.15 -1.61
CA HIS A 60 2.12 -4.94 -0.35
C HIS A 60 2.09 -6.17 0.57
N PHE A 61 1.71 -7.35 0.04
CA PHE A 61 1.60 -8.55 0.84
C PHE A 61 2.94 -9.07 1.34
N ALA A 62 4.00 -8.93 0.54
CA ALA A 62 5.35 -9.29 0.93
C ALA A 62 5.84 -8.39 2.07
N LEU A 63 5.66 -7.06 1.93
CA LEU A 63 6.01 -6.08 2.97
C LEU A 63 5.23 -6.32 4.27
N THR A 64 3.92 -6.56 4.15
CA THR A 64 3.07 -6.85 5.31
C THR A 64 3.49 -8.14 6.01
N GLN A 65 3.82 -9.21 5.25
CA GLN A 65 4.33 -10.45 5.83
C GLN A 65 5.69 -10.27 6.51
N GLU A 66 6.59 -9.50 5.91
CA GLU A 66 7.90 -9.16 6.50
C GLU A 66 7.70 -8.44 7.85
N LEU A 67 6.78 -7.48 7.90
CA LEU A 67 6.42 -6.76 9.13
C LEU A 67 5.76 -7.65 10.19
N GLN A 68 4.92 -8.60 9.78
CA GLN A 68 4.30 -9.57 10.68
C GLN A 68 5.35 -10.50 11.33
N LYS A 69 6.37 -10.91 10.56
CA LYS A 69 7.48 -11.76 11.04
C LYS A 69 8.49 -11.02 11.91
N HIS A 70 8.53 -9.69 11.83
CA HIS A 70 9.46 -8.88 12.62
C HIS A 70 9.25 -9.07 14.12
N GLY A 71 10.30 -8.94 14.92
CA GLY A 71 10.19 -8.95 16.39
C GLY A 71 9.38 -7.75 16.93
N PRO A 72 9.05 -7.71 18.23
CA PRO A 72 8.22 -6.65 18.82
C PRO A 72 8.90 -5.28 18.89
N VAL A 73 10.21 -5.20 18.65
CA VAL A 73 11.01 -3.99 18.84
C VAL A 73 11.80 -3.69 17.57
N PHE A 74 11.69 -2.46 17.07
CA PHE A 74 12.59 -1.91 16.04
C PHE A 74 13.79 -1.25 16.70
N SER A 75 14.99 -1.59 16.23
CA SER A 75 16.22 -0.92 16.64
C SER A 75 16.64 0.13 15.61
N PRO A 76 16.85 1.40 16.00
CA PRO A 76 17.35 2.43 15.07
C PRO A 76 18.79 2.14 14.61
N ASP A 77 19.55 1.36 15.37
CA ASP A 77 20.94 1.01 15.04
C ASP A 77 21.03 -0.11 13.99
N VAL A 78 19.91 -0.76 13.66
CA VAL A 78 19.85 -1.85 12.70
C VAL A 78 19.33 -1.33 11.36
N ASP A 79 20.14 -1.44 10.32
CA ASP A 79 19.83 -0.92 8.97
C ASP A 79 18.57 -1.55 8.37
N SER A 80 18.38 -2.86 8.55
CA SER A 80 17.18 -3.57 8.08
C SER A 80 15.91 -3.11 8.78
N ASP A 81 15.99 -2.84 10.08
CA ASP A 81 14.87 -2.35 10.89
C ASP A 81 14.44 -0.96 10.41
N ARG A 82 15.40 -0.05 10.23
CA ARG A 82 15.11 1.28 9.69
C ARG A 82 14.51 1.21 8.29
N ALA A 83 15.07 0.38 7.41
CA ALA A 83 14.60 0.23 6.04
C ALA A 83 13.18 -0.35 6.00
N LEU A 84 12.91 -1.42 6.75
CA LEU A 84 11.58 -2.02 6.84
C LEU A 84 10.55 -1.03 7.39
N LEU A 85 10.89 -0.33 8.46
CA LEU A 85 9.99 0.61 9.09
C LEU A 85 9.65 1.80 8.16
N ILE A 86 10.64 2.35 7.46
CA ILE A 86 10.42 3.47 6.53
C ILE A 86 9.52 3.04 5.36
N LYS A 87 9.78 1.87 4.77
CA LYS A 87 8.91 1.29 3.73
C LYS A 87 7.48 1.11 4.26
N ALA A 88 7.33 0.48 5.42
CA ALA A 88 6.03 0.18 6.02
C ALA A 88 5.23 1.44 6.37
N ILE A 89 5.86 2.46 6.95
CA ILE A 89 5.19 3.72 7.31
C ILE A 89 4.78 4.48 6.07
N LEU A 90 5.65 4.60 5.06
CA LEU A 90 5.31 5.30 3.83
C LEU A 90 4.17 4.60 3.08
N HIS A 91 4.25 3.27 2.95
CA HIS A 91 3.18 2.46 2.34
C HIS A 91 1.86 2.58 3.10
N ALA A 92 1.88 2.47 4.43
CA ALA A 92 0.69 2.62 5.25
C ALA A 92 0.06 4.02 5.12
N ALA A 93 0.89 5.06 5.05
CA ALA A 93 0.44 6.43 4.86
C ALA A 93 -0.26 6.62 3.51
N ASP A 94 0.24 5.97 2.45
CA ASP A 94 -0.33 6.03 1.10
C ASP A 94 -1.77 5.48 1.05
N ILE A 95 -2.02 4.38 1.77
CA ILE A 95 -3.35 3.75 1.85
C ILE A 95 -4.16 4.14 3.11
N SER A 96 -3.87 5.30 3.68
CA SER A 96 -4.45 5.72 4.98
C SER A 96 -5.86 6.29 4.93
N ASN A 97 -6.45 6.44 3.74
CA ASN A 97 -7.77 7.06 3.58
C ASN A 97 -8.88 6.45 4.46
N PRO A 98 -8.97 5.12 4.62
CA PRO A 98 -9.99 4.50 5.48
C PRO A 98 -9.89 4.87 6.97
N LEU A 99 -8.74 5.36 7.44
CA LEU A 99 -8.52 5.77 8.83
C LEU A 99 -8.97 7.22 9.12
N ARG A 100 -9.27 8.00 8.09
CA ARG A 100 -9.71 9.40 8.25
C ARG A 100 -11.09 9.45 8.92
N PRO A 101 -11.49 10.57 9.55
CA PRO A 101 -12.88 10.77 9.93
C PRO A 101 -13.80 10.53 8.73
N TRP A 102 -15.00 9.99 8.97
CA TRP A 102 -15.89 9.47 7.92
C TRP A 102 -16.02 10.35 6.68
N ALA A 103 -16.24 11.66 6.83
CA ALA A 103 -16.38 12.55 5.68
C ALA A 103 -15.14 12.54 4.77
N GLY A 104 -13.95 12.43 5.36
CA GLY A 104 -12.69 12.32 4.62
C GLY A 104 -12.46 10.92 4.05
N ALA A 105 -12.86 9.86 4.76
CA ALA A 105 -12.77 8.48 4.25
C ALA A 105 -13.70 8.29 3.05
N LEU A 106 -14.96 8.74 3.16
CA LEU A 106 -15.96 8.69 2.10
C LEU A 106 -15.52 9.49 0.87
N ALA A 107 -15.12 10.75 1.05
CA ALA A 107 -14.64 11.57 -0.06
C ALA A 107 -13.35 11.01 -0.70
N GLY A 108 -12.52 10.30 0.07
CA GLY A 108 -11.36 9.58 -0.43
C GLY A 108 -11.77 8.42 -1.34
N ALA A 109 -12.66 7.55 -0.88
CA ALA A 109 -13.20 6.44 -1.64
C ALA A 109 -13.86 6.92 -2.95
N GLU A 110 -14.72 7.95 -2.89
CA GLU A 110 -15.37 8.53 -4.07
C GLU A 110 -14.37 8.98 -5.13
N ARG A 111 -13.25 9.59 -4.72
CA ARG A 111 -12.19 10.04 -5.65
C ARG A 111 -11.46 8.86 -6.28
N VAL A 112 -11.14 7.82 -5.50
CA VAL A 112 -10.48 6.60 -6.00
C VAL A 112 -11.37 5.92 -7.03
N HIS A 113 -12.66 5.74 -6.72
CA HIS A 113 -13.60 5.12 -7.65
C HIS A 113 -13.87 5.98 -8.88
N ALA A 114 -13.91 7.31 -8.75
CA ALA A 114 -13.99 8.21 -9.90
C ALA A 114 -12.76 8.07 -10.82
N GLU A 115 -11.56 7.91 -10.26
CA GLU A 115 -10.33 7.69 -11.04
C GLU A 115 -10.37 6.34 -11.77
N PHE A 116 -10.81 5.26 -11.10
CA PHE A 116 -11.00 3.95 -11.74
C PHE A 116 -11.99 4.00 -12.90
N GLN A 117 -13.11 4.70 -12.74
CA GLN A 117 -14.09 4.86 -13.81
C GLN A 117 -13.51 5.64 -15.00
N GLN A 118 -12.70 6.68 -14.74
CA GLN A 118 -12.02 7.43 -15.78
C GLN A 118 -11.02 6.55 -16.54
N GLN A 119 -10.26 5.71 -15.83
CA GLN A 119 -9.35 4.75 -16.44
C GLN A 119 -10.11 3.73 -17.30
N ALA A 120 -11.16 3.11 -16.75
CA ALA A 120 -12.02 2.16 -17.47
C ALA A 120 -12.62 2.77 -18.76
N ALA A 121 -13.02 4.04 -18.71
CA ALA A 121 -13.52 4.75 -19.89
C ALA A 121 -12.43 4.93 -20.97
N GLN A 122 -11.19 5.27 -20.56
CA GLN A 122 -10.06 5.40 -21.49
C GLN A 122 -9.65 4.06 -22.09
N GLU A 123 -9.59 3.00 -21.28
CA GLU A 123 -9.29 1.64 -21.74
C GLU A 123 -10.33 1.16 -22.77
N ARG A 124 -11.61 1.40 -22.53
CA ARG A 124 -12.67 1.09 -23.49
C ARG A 124 -12.53 1.85 -24.81
N GLN A 125 -12.18 3.13 -24.77
CA GLN A 125 -11.94 3.93 -25.98
C GLN A 125 -10.74 3.43 -26.78
N GLN A 126 -9.78 2.80 -26.11
CA GLN A 126 -8.59 2.22 -26.70
C GLN A 126 -8.74 0.72 -27.02
N GLU A 127 -9.95 0.17 -26.87
CA GLU A 127 -10.24 -1.26 -27.09
C GLU A 127 -9.38 -2.20 -26.22
N LEU A 128 -8.98 -1.73 -25.03
CA LEU A 128 -8.23 -2.50 -24.05
C LEU A 128 -9.19 -3.25 -23.09
N PRO A 129 -8.75 -4.38 -22.51
CA PRO A 129 -9.52 -5.06 -21.47
C PRO A 129 -9.73 -4.16 -20.26
N VAL A 130 -10.98 -4.02 -19.84
CA VAL A 130 -11.37 -3.24 -18.65
C VAL A 130 -11.60 -4.21 -17.49
N ALA A 131 -11.06 -3.88 -16.31
CA ALA A 131 -11.32 -4.67 -15.11
C ALA A 131 -12.74 -4.39 -14.57
N PRO A 132 -13.59 -5.41 -14.32
CA PRO A 132 -14.99 -5.20 -13.95
C PRO A 132 -15.20 -4.30 -12.71
N HIS A 133 -14.28 -4.38 -11.74
CA HIS A 133 -14.35 -3.59 -10.52
C HIS A 133 -14.12 -2.09 -10.75
N MET A 134 -13.48 -1.70 -11.85
CA MET A 134 -13.25 -0.29 -12.21
C MET A 134 -14.48 0.37 -12.84
N GLU A 135 -15.47 -0.41 -13.28
CA GLU A 135 -16.70 0.08 -13.92
C GLU A 135 -17.84 0.34 -12.93
N ALA A 136 -17.65 -0.04 -11.66
CA ALA A 136 -18.67 0.08 -10.63
C ALA A 136 -19.04 1.56 -10.40
N SER A 137 -20.25 1.95 -10.82
CA SER A 137 -20.85 3.27 -10.55
C SER A 137 -21.85 3.26 -9.41
N ASP A 138 -22.32 2.07 -9.01
CA ASP A 138 -23.23 1.89 -7.89
C ASP A 138 -22.49 2.08 -6.55
N PRO A 139 -22.91 3.04 -5.70
CA PRO A 139 -22.41 3.20 -4.34
C PRO A 139 -22.38 1.93 -3.50
N ALA A 140 -23.36 1.04 -3.65
CA ALA A 140 -23.38 -0.20 -2.88
C ALA A 140 -22.27 -1.18 -3.31
N VAL A 141 -21.89 -1.17 -4.60
CA VAL A 141 -20.83 -2.04 -5.13
C VAL A 141 -19.47 -1.55 -4.66
N TRP A 142 -19.17 -0.26 -4.84
CA TRP A 142 -17.86 0.23 -4.45
C TRP A 142 -17.70 0.35 -2.92
N ALA A 143 -18.79 0.53 -2.16
CA ALA A 143 -18.76 0.38 -0.71
C ALA A 143 -18.32 -1.02 -0.26
N ARG A 144 -18.73 -2.07 -0.99
CA ARG A 144 -18.29 -3.44 -0.72
C ARG A 144 -16.80 -3.61 -1.00
N MET A 145 -16.30 -3.00 -2.07
CA MET A 145 -14.87 -2.97 -2.39
C MET A 145 -14.06 -2.29 -1.28
N GLU A 146 -14.55 -1.17 -0.72
CA GLU A 146 -13.91 -0.51 0.42
C GLU A 146 -13.86 -1.41 1.67
N VAL A 147 -14.92 -2.18 1.95
CA VAL A 147 -14.91 -3.18 3.04
C VAL A 147 -13.83 -4.23 2.81
N GLU A 148 -13.77 -4.79 1.61
CA GLU A 148 -12.76 -5.80 1.23
C GLU A 148 -11.35 -5.24 1.28
N PHE A 149 -11.15 -4.00 0.82
CA PHE A 149 -9.86 -3.31 0.90
C PHE A 149 -9.42 -3.10 2.36
N ILE A 150 -10.34 -2.71 3.24
CA ILE A 150 -10.04 -2.61 4.68
C ILE A 150 -9.69 -3.97 5.26
N ASP A 151 -10.44 -5.03 4.94
CA ASP A 151 -10.24 -6.35 5.54
C ASP A 151 -8.95 -7.04 5.09
N TYR A 152 -8.64 -6.95 3.80
CA TYR A 152 -7.57 -7.74 3.21
C TYR A 152 -6.26 -6.97 3.01
N VAL A 153 -6.31 -5.63 2.97
CA VAL A 153 -5.15 -4.80 2.64
C VAL A 153 -4.78 -3.89 3.82
N VAL A 154 -5.67 -2.97 4.18
CA VAL A 154 -5.34 -1.91 5.15
C VAL A 154 -5.27 -2.46 6.57
N GLY A 155 -6.25 -3.27 6.95
CA GLY A 155 -6.41 -3.83 8.30
C GLY A 155 -5.20 -4.63 8.78
N PRO A 156 -4.70 -5.63 8.03
CA PRO A 156 -3.55 -6.43 8.45
C PRO A 156 -2.28 -5.60 8.67
N LEU A 157 -2.00 -4.64 7.79
CA LEU A 157 -0.83 -3.76 7.89
C LEU A 157 -0.94 -2.81 9.10
N TRP A 158 -2.06 -2.10 9.22
CA TRP A 158 -2.27 -1.12 10.29
C TRP A 158 -2.42 -1.76 11.66
N SER A 159 -3.05 -2.94 11.74
CA SER A 159 -3.12 -3.71 12.99
C SER A 159 -1.72 -4.06 13.49
N ARG A 160 -0.82 -4.49 12.59
CA ARG A 160 0.55 -4.79 12.97
C ARG A 160 1.32 -3.54 13.40
N LEU A 161 1.20 -2.44 12.66
CA LEU A 161 1.82 -1.15 13.04
C LEU A 161 1.34 -0.65 14.40
N SER A 162 0.05 -0.83 14.73
CA SER A 162 -0.53 -0.41 16.01
C SER A 162 0.02 -1.14 17.23
N GLN A 163 0.61 -2.33 17.04
CA GLN A 163 1.28 -3.08 18.10
C GLN A 163 2.65 -2.47 18.44
N PHE A 164 3.33 -1.89 17.46
CA PHE A 164 4.59 -1.16 17.67
C PHE A 164 4.35 0.26 18.17
N TYR A 165 3.26 0.89 17.73
CA TYR A 165 2.94 2.29 18.03
C TYR A 165 1.52 2.41 18.59
N PRO A 166 1.36 2.37 19.93
CA PRO A 166 0.04 2.42 20.58
C PRO A 166 -0.79 3.66 20.22
N ALA A 167 -0.16 4.76 19.80
CA ALA A 167 -0.86 5.96 19.32
C ALA A 167 -1.72 5.69 18.08
N LEU A 168 -1.46 4.62 17.32
CA LEU A 168 -2.24 4.25 16.14
C LEU A 168 -3.52 3.47 16.47
N GLN A 169 -3.76 3.10 17.74
CA GLN A 169 -4.96 2.37 18.15
C GLN A 169 -6.24 3.17 17.87
N GLN A 170 -6.23 4.49 18.09
CA GLN A 170 -7.41 5.33 17.85
C GLN A 170 -7.72 5.50 16.35
N PRO A 171 -6.75 5.79 15.46
CA PRO A 171 -6.95 5.70 14.01
C PRO A 171 -7.41 4.31 13.54
N LEU A 172 -6.87 3.23 14.11
CA LEU A 172 -7.27 1.87 13.77
C LEU A 172 -8.73 1.59 14.15
N GLN A 173 -9.18 2.05 15.31
CA GLN A 173 -10.59 1.93 15.69
C GLN A 173 -11.50 2.73 14.73
N GLN A 174 -11.12 3.97 14.40
CA GLN A 174 -11.85 4.80 13.45
C GLN A 174 -12.02 4.12 12.07
N MET A 175 -11.00 3.38 11.62
CA MET A 175 -11.05 2.60 10.40
C MET A 175 -12.10 1.50 10.46
N TYR A 176 -12.17 0.74 11.56
CA TYR A 176 -13.18 -0.31 11.74
C TYR A 176 -14.60 0.28 11.88
N ASP A 177 -14.74 1.46 12.47
CA ASP A 177 -16.00 2.20 12.48
C ASP A 177 -16.42 2.59 11.05
N ASN A 178 -15.48 3.10 10.24
CA ASN A 178 -15.74 3.41 8.83
C ASN A 178 -16.06 2.17 8.01
N ARG A 179 -15.38 1.05 8.25
CA ARG A 179 -15.70 -0.25 7.63
C ARG A 179 -17.15 -0.65 7.90
N ALA A 180 -17.63 -0.51 9.14
CA ALA A 180 -19.02 -0.80 9.47
C ALA A 180 -20.01 0.08 8.70
N ARG A 181 -19.65 1.35 8.50
CA ARG A 181 -20.45 2.30 7.71
C ARG A 181 -20.46 1.96 6.21
N PHE A 182 -19.32 1.58 5.64
CA PHE A 182 -19.25 1.08 4.27
C PHE A 182 -20.06 -0.22 4.10
N MET A 183 -20.02 -1.12 5.08
CA MET A 183 -20.84 -2.33 5.07
C MET A 183 -22.35 -2.00 5.08
N ALA A 184 -22.78 -1.04 5.90
CA ALA A 184 -24.17 -0.57 5.90
C ALA A 184 -24.55 0.03 4.54
N MET A 185 -23.67 0.82 3.93
CA MET A 185 -23.88 1.39 2.59
C MET A 185 -23.97 0.31 1.50
N ALA A 186 -23.18 -0.75 1.61
CA ALA A 186 -23.22 -1.89 0.69
C ALA A 186 -24.50 -2.75 0.82
N GLN A 187 -25.23 -2.64 1.94
CA GLN A 187 -26.47 -3.39 2.20
C GLN A 187 -27.74 -2.56 1.96
N HIS A 188 -27.69 -1.28 2.29
CA HIS A 188 -28.88 -0.41 2.35
C HIS A 188 -28.82 0.78 1.40
N GLY A 189 -27.72 0.94 0.64
CA GLY A 189 -27.47 2.12 -0.19
C GLY A 189 -26.88 3.29 0.62
N PRO A 190 -26.52 4.39 -0.06
CA PRO A 190 -25.93 5.55 0.59
C PRO A 190 -26.89 6.15 1.63
N PRO A 191 -26.39 6.71 2.74
CA PRO A 191 -27.23 7.34 3.74
C PRO A 191 -28.06 8.46 3.07
N GLU A 192 -29.37 8.43 3.30
CA GLU A 192 -30.29 9.45 2.79
C GLU A 192 -29.82 10.82 3.28
N ALA A 193 -29.75 11.80 2.38
CA ALA A 193 -29.34 13.15 2.75
C ALA A 193 -30.27 13.66 3.87
N PRO A 194 -29.74 14.36 4.90
CA PRO A 194 -30.60 14.92 5.92
C PRO A 194 -31.68 15.79 5.24
N PRO A 195 -32.95 15.72 5.69
CA PRO A 195 -34.02 16.48 5.07
C PRO A 195 -33.60 17.95 5.06
N SER A 196 -33.55 18.55 3.87
CA SER A 196 -33.31 19.98 3.75
C SER A 196 -34.35 20.66 4.62
N ALA A 197 -33.90 21.37 5.66
CA ALA A 197 -34.77 22.19 6.48
C ALA A 197 -35.51 23.13 5.54
N SER A 198 -36.79 22.82 5.28
CA SER A 198 -37.71 23.73 4.63
C SER A 198 -37.70 24.98 5.49
N ALA A 199 -37.16 26.07 4.94
CA ALA A 199 -37.29 27.38 5.54
C ALA A 199 -38.78 27.63 5.72
N ASP A 200 -39.21 27.68 6.98
CA ASP A 200 -40.50 28.23 7.36
C ASP A 200 -40.50 29.72 6.96
N ASP A 201 -41.04 30.01 5.78
CA ASP A 201 -41.33 31.37 5.34
C ASP A 201 -42.62 31.83 6.04
N ASN A 202 -42.45 32.53 7.16
CA ASN A 202 -43.52 33.26 7.82
C ASN A 202 -43.21 34.75 7.73
N GLY A 203 -43.85 35.44 6.78
CA GLY A 203 -43.68 36.87 6.56
C GLY A 203 -44.70 37.45 5.59
N SER A 204 -45.90 37.75 6.11
CA SER A 204 -46.88 38.62 5.46
C SER A 204 -46.34 40.05 5.28
N ASP A 205 -46.42 40.62 4.06
CA ASP A 205 -47.22 41.83 3.75
C ASP A 205 -47.20 42.13 2.23
N SER A 206 -48.04 43.07 1.86
CA SER A 206 -48.87 43.21 0.67
C SER A 206 -48.29 43.96 -0.56
N SER A 207 -48.98 43.73 -1.68
CA SER A 207 -49.32 44.66 -2.79
C SER A 207 -48.61 44.51 -4.15
N GLY A 208 -49.42 44.33 -5.20
CA GLY A 208 -49.10 44.71 -6.59
C GLY A 208 -48.99 43.57 -7.61
N ALA A 209 -50.13 43.10 -8.15
CA ALA A 209 -50.17 42.39 -9.43
C ALA A 209 -50.06 43.41 -10.61
N PRO A 210 -49.69 43.01 -11.84
CA PRO A 210 -50.57 42.17 -12.66
C PRO A 210 -49.92 40.98 -13.39
N THR A 211 -50.80 40.00 -13.61
CA THR A 211 -50.74 38.81 -14.46
C THR A 211 -50.21 38.99 -15.88
N PHE A 212 -49.47 37.99 -16.40
CA PHE A 212 -49.56 37.60 -17.81
C PHE A 212 -49.29 36.09 -18.04
N PHE A 213 -50.35 35.43 -18.50
CA PHE A 213 -50.45 34.28 -19.43
C PHE A 213 -49.99 32.86 -19.06
N THR A 214 -50.92 31.96 -19.38
CA THR A 214 -51.04 30.52 -19.13
C THR A 214 -50.32 29.63 -20.14
N GLY A 215 -49.86 28.45 -19.71
CA GLY A 215 -49.41 27.37 -20.61
C GLY A 215 -49.45 25.99 -19.94
N SER A 216 -50.50 25.23 -20.22
CA SER A 216 -50.80 23.87 -19.75
C SER A 216 -49.83 22.82 -20.31
N GLY A 217 -49.51 21.75 -19.57
CA GLY A 217 -48.68 20.66 -20.13
C GLY A 217 -48.30 19.47 -19.23
N ARG A 218 -49.28 18.68 -18.81
CA ARG A 218 -49.29 17.20 -18.60
C ARG A 218 -48.02 16.46 -18.07
N ARG A 219 -48.21 15.80 -16.92
CA ARG A 219 -47.52 14.57 -16.47
C ARG A 219 -47.70 13.39 -17.45
N PRO A 220 -46.79 12.40 -17.40
CA PRO A 220 -47.18 11.00 -17.49
C PRO A 220 -46.78 10.18 -16.25
N ARG A 221 -47.59 9.15 -15.98
CA ARG A 221 -47.42 8.10 -14.95
C ARG A 221 -46.65 6.89 -15.51
N SER A 222 -45.85 6.31 -14.64
CA SER A 222 -45.59 4.89 -14.34
C SER A 222 -45.80 3.79 -15.41
N ARG A 223 -44.74 3.00 -15.61
CA ARG A 223 -44.75 1.57 -16.02
C ARG A 223 -43.32 1.07 -15.70
N GLY A 224 -43.05 -0.03 -15.02
CA GLY A 224 -43.80 -1.22 -14.67
C GLY A 224 -42.73 -2.30 -14.56
N GLU A 225 -42.70 -2.99 -13.42
CA GLU A 225 -41.80 -4.09 -13.11
C GLU A 225 -41.87 -5.18 -14.19
N GLN A 226 -40.72 -5.69 -14.63
CA GLN A 226 -40.44 -7.09 -15.01
C GLN A 226 -39.14 -7.18 -15.82
N GLN A 227 -38.04 -7.58 -15.16
CA GLN A 227 -37.14 -8.65 -15.61
C GLN A 227 -36.11 -8.96 -14.52
N GLN A 228 -36.60 -9.50 -13.41
CA GLN A 228 -35.87 -10.47 -12.60
C GLN A 228 -36.07 -11.84 -13.27
N GLN A 229 -35.11 -12.29 -14.08
CA GLN A 229 -34.85 -13.70 -14.39
C GLN A 229 -33.70 -13.79 -15.41
N GLN A 230 -32.48 -13.51 -14.95
CA GLN A 230 -31.21 -13.98 -15.53
C GLN A 230 -30.05 -13.55 -14.62
N GLN A 231 -30.05 -14.04 -13.38
CA GLN A 231 -28.91 -13.95 -12.46
C GLN A 231 -28.85 -15.28 -11.68
N HIS A 232 -28.52 -16.36 -12.37
CA HIS A 232 -28.19 -17.66 -11.79
C HIS A 232 -27.34 -18.45 -12.80
N GLN A 233 -26.18 -17.90 -13.13
CA GLN A 233 -24.99 -18.61 -13.62
C GLN A 233 -23.91 -17.53 -13.79
N GLU A 234 -22.65 -17.88 -13.51
CA GLU A 234 -21.49 -16.98 -13.47
C GLU A 234 -21.23 -16.27 -12.13
N GLN A 235 -21.50 -16.97 -11.02
CA GLN A 235 -20.64 -16.86 -9.84
C GLN A 235 -19.57 -17.95 -9.97
N GLY A 236 -18.37 -17.58 -10.41
CA GLY A 236 -17.35 -18.59 -10.69
C GLY A 236 -15.99 -18.11 -11.14
N VAL A 237 -15.53 -16.90 -10.78
CA VAL A 237 -14.11 -16.51 -10.95
C VAL A 237 -13.67 -15.51 -9.87
N LEU A 238 -13.91 -15.81 -8.60
CA LEU A 238 -13.24 -15.18 -7.45
C LEU A 238 -13.10 -16.24 -6.35
N SER A 239 -12.32 -17.27 -6.65
CA SER A 239 -11.99 -18.36 -5.73
C SER A 239 -10.67 -18.99 -6.16
N SER A 240 -9.56 -18.34 -5.82
CA SER A 240 -8.25 -18.98 -5.75
C SER A 240 -7.26 -18.13 -4.95
N VAL A 241 -7.55 -17.93 -3.67
CA VAL A 241 -6.50 -17.71 -2.68
C VAL A 241 -6.33 -19.03 -1.92
N PRO A 242 -5.14 -19.66 -1.93
CA PRO A 242 -4.94 -20.93 -1.24
C PRO A 242 -4.95 -20.71 0.28
N GLU A 243 -5.87 -21.37 0.98
CA GLU A 243 -5.81 -21.54 2.43
C GLU A 243 -4.55 -22.36 2.80
N GLN A 244 -3.75 -21.85 3.74
CA GLN A 244 -2.68 -22.60 4.39
C GLN A 244 -3.13 -22.94 5.82
N PRO A 245 -2.85 -24.15 6.32
CA PRO A 245 -3.47 -24.67 7.54
C PRO A 245 -2.88 -24.03 8.80
N VAL A 246 -3.79 -23.62 9.69
CA VAL A 246 -3.51 -23.27 11.08
C VAL A 246 -3.10 -24.54 11.84
N ALA A 247 -1.86 -24.57 12.33
CA ALA A 247 -1.40 -25.60 13.26
C ALA A 247 -1.96 -25.29 14.66
N SER A 248 -2.83 -26.18 15.16
CA SER A 248 -3.32 -26.18 16.53
C SER A 248 -2.20 -26.57 17.50
N VAL A 249 -1.82 -25.66 18.40
CA VAL A 249 -0.98 -25.97 19.57
C VAL A 249 -1.90 -26.42 20.70
N SER A 250 -1.92 -27.72 20.98
CA SER A 250 -2.46 -28.26 22.23
C SER A 250 -1.32 -28.45 23.23
N ALA A 251 -1.47 -27.82 24.39
CA ALA A 251 -0.65 -28.05 25.55
C ALA A 251 -1.12 -29.33 26.27
N ASP A 252 -0.18 -30.22 26.59
CA ASP A 252 -0.29 -31.09 27.77
C ASP A 252 1.11 -31.39 28.33
N GLY A 253 1.23 -31.36 29.65
CA GLY A 253 2.49 -31.42 30.38
C GLY A 253 2.71 -32.77 31.09
N GLY A 254 3.96 -33.12 31.39
CA GLY A 254 4.22 -34.29 32.24
C GLY A 254 5.67 -34.78 32.37
N ARG A 255 6.43 -34.14 33.28
CA ARG A 255 7.45 -34.70 34.20
C ARG A 255 8.31 -35.93 33.78
N GLY A 256 9.62 -35.68 33.61
CA GLY A 256 10.68 -36.13 34.54
C GLY A 256 11.39 -37.49 34.31
N ARG A 257 12.72 -37.48 34.13
CA ARG A 257 13.76 -38.05 35.06
C ARG A 257 15.16 -38.06 34.42
N ARG A 258 16.17 -38.02 35.31
CA ARG A 258 17.63 -38.01 35.10
C ARG A 258 18.21 -39.40 34.82
N ASN A 259 19.33 -39.45 34.11
CA ASN A 259 20.64 -40.07 34.45
C ASN A 259 21.56 -39.96 33.22
N GLU A 260 22.68 -39.22 33.25
CA GLU A 260 24.03 -39.60 33.75
C GLU A 260 24.67 -40.82 33.06
N GLY A 261 25.84 -40.59 32.43
CA GLY A 261 26.94 -41.56 32.43
C GLY A 261 27.71 -41.80 31.12
N GLY A 262 28.80 -41.04 30.92
CA GLY A 262 30.09 -41.42 30.30
C GLY A 262 30.11 -41.85 28.82
N SER A 263 31.21 -41.82 28.08
CA SER A 263 32.58 -41.32 28.23
C SER A 263 33.30 -41.69 26.91
N ASP A 264 34.24 -40.84 26.50
CA ASP A 264 35.42 -41.10 25.66
C ASP A 264 35.23 -41.62 24.22
N ASP A 265 35.68 -40.85 23.23
CA ASP A 265 37.00 -41.07 22.60
C ASP A 265 37.32 -40.04 21.50
N ALA A 266 38.57 -39.60 21.52
CA ALA A 266 39.21 -38.69 20.56
C ALA A 266 39.77 -39.45 19.35
N ILE A 267 39.92 -38.76 18.20
CA ILE A 267 40.90 -38.93 17.08
C ILE A 267 40.56 -37.76 16.10
N SER A 268 41.34 -36.67 16.02
CA SER A 268 42.63 -36.44 15.33
C SER A 268 42.63 -36.56 13.81
N SER A 269 42.98 -35.42 13.17
CA SER A 269 43.73 -35.22 11.91
C SER A 269 43.05 -35.69 10.59
N ASP A 270 43.14 -35.02 9.44
CA ASP A 270 44.30 -34.39 8.82
C ASP A 270 43.91 -33.29 7.81
N TYR A 271 44.83 -32.33 7.69
CA TYR A 271 44.88 -31.24 6.72
C TYR A 271 45.83 -31.71 5.60
N ASP A 272 45.35 -31.87 4.36
CA ASP A 272 46.20 -32.28 3.24
C ASP A 272 46.53 -31.10 2.31
N SER A 273 47.80 -31.02 1.94
CA SER A 273 48.42 -30.05 1.05
C SER A 273 49.21 -30.79 -0.03
N SER A 274 48.94 -30.49 -1.30
CA SER A 274 49.89 -30.68 -2.42
C SER A 274 49.66 -29.50 -3.40
N SER A 275 50.60 -28.58 -3.63
CA SER A 275 51.96 -28.63 -4.21
C SER A 275 51.98 -28.86 -5.74
N ALA A 276 52.35 -27.81 -6.49
CA ALA A 276 53.12 -27.91 -7.72
C ALA A 276 53.81 -26.56 -8.01
N ALA A 277 55.13 -26.63 -8.12
CA ALA A 277 56.06 -25.52 -8.28
C ALA A 277 56.29 -25.15 -9.75
N GLY A 278 56.83 -23.93 -9.97
CA GLY A 278 57.40 -23.51 -11.24
C GLY A 278 57.87 -22.04 -11.25
N SER A 279 59.07 -21.78 -10.72
CA SER A 279 59.92 -20.60 -11.05
C SER A 279 60.84 -20.97 -12.23
N PRO A 280 61.72 -20.12 -12.82
CA PRO A 280 62.21 -18.76 -12.45
C PRO A 280 62.22 -17.78 -13.68
N THR A 281 62.62 -16.50 -13.65
CA THR A 281 63.91 -15.88 -13.27
C THR A 281 63.81 -14.33 -13.24
N ASP A 282 64.50 -13.73 -12.26
CA ASP A 282 65.34 -12.52 -12.27
C ASP A 282 64.93 -11.26 -13.08
N ASP A 283 64.81 -10.11 -12.38
CA ASP A 283 65.79 -9.01 -12.54
C ASP A 283 65.65 -7.85 -11.50
N VAL A 284 66.76 -7.67 -10.77
CA VAL A 284 67.45 -6.48 -10.25
C VAL A 284 66.74 -5.10 -10.15
N LYS A 285 66.37 -4.77 -8.90
CA LYS A 285 66.67 -3.57 -8.07
C LYS A 285 67.39 -2.34 -8.67
N VAL A 286 66.72 -1.18 -8.67
CA VAL A 286 67.24 0.20 -8.42
C VAL A 286 66.02 1.04 -7.98
N GLY A 287 65.96 1.94 -7.01
CA GLY A 287 66.94 2.72 -6.25
C GLY A 287 66.22 4.04 -5.89
N SER A 288 66.31 4.44 -4.63
CA SER A 288 65.67 5.61 -4.01
C SER A 288 66.13 6.96 -4.59
N ARG A 289 65.23 7.94 -4.73
CA ARG A 289 65.54 9.34 -4.37
C ARG A 289 64.30 10.24 -4.20
N THR A 290 64.39 11.03 -3.13
CA THR A 290 63.65 12.22 -2.68
C THR A 290 63.49 13.31 -3.74
N GLU A 291 62.38 14.06 -3.70
CA GLU A 291 62.29 15.51 -3.37
C GLU A 291 60.86 16.07 -3.60
N GLN A 292 60.37 16.87 -2.64
CA GLN A 292 59.30 17.87 -2.80
C GLN A 292 59.97 19.26 -3.04
N PRO A 293 59.26 20.40 -3.14
CA PRO A 293 58.08 20.80 -3.94
C PRO A 293 58.33 22.13 -4.70
N SER A 294 57.40 22.56 -5.60
CA SER A 294 56.88 23.94 -5.73
C SER A 294 56.28 24.23 -7.12
N LEU A 295 54.96 24.47 -7.16
CA LEU A 295 54.23 25.65 -7.68
C LEU A 295 52.75 25.30 -7.90
#